data_AF-G0VIE7-F1
#
_entry.id   AF-G0VIE7-F1
#
_cell.length_a   1.000
_cell.length_b   1.000
_cell.length_c   1.000
_cell.angle_alpha   90.00
_cell.angle_beta   90.00
_cell.angle_gamma   90.00
#
_symmetry.space_group_name_H-M   'P 1'
#
loop_
_entity.id
_entity.type
_entity.pdbx_description
1 polymer ?
#
loop_
_entity_poly.entity_id
_entity_poly.type
_entity_poly.pdbx_seq_one_letter_code
_entity_poly.pdbx_strand_id
1 'polypeptide(L)'
;MSSFSKTSQLQATSAVNSLLSNILPGSSKIKVRNEDQLTSRKKQKKSKAQLIDQNLKKRVELQERDVFKIKKKEKKQQKNKIKSRKVEHQQLDQLAKLEVLKKHKKEGTLTPREQEYLNKVIKLNTASAKSWELDDEEKEELKEIQKFILDKTTSSRDLKRKSKRRNKVKQFKEDIKQSTNNVSDHRYPGLTPGLAPVGLSDEEESSEEDDNGEDY
;
A
#
# COMPACT_ATOMS: atom_id res chain seq x y z
N MET A 1 5.29 -17.53 -53.63
CA MET A 1 4.13 -16.77 -54.14
C MET A 1 4.40 -15.28 -53.94
N SER A 2 4.34 -14.47 -54.99
CA SER A 2 4.77 -13.07 -54.97
C SER A 2 3.73 -12.17 -54.28
N SER A 3 4.09 -11.60 -53.14
CA SER A 3 3.30 -10.58 -52.45
C SER A 3 3.40 -9.25 -53.21
N PHE A 4 2.48 -9.01 -54.15
CA PHE A 4 2.36 -7.69 -54.76
C PHE A 4 1.81 -6.70 -53.73
N SER A 5 2.44 -5.52 -53.62
CA SER A 5 1.97 -4.44 -52.75
C SER A 5 0.51 -4.10 -53.03
N LYS A 6 -0.29 -3.88 -51.97
CA LYS A 6 -1.70 -3.44 -52.06
C LYS A 6 -1.90 -2.26 -53.01
N THR A 7 -0.90 -1.39 -53.13
CA THR A 7 -0.94 -0.23 -54.04
C THR A 7 -0.93 -0.63 -55.51
N SER A 8 -0.13 -1.64 -55.87
CA SER A 8 -0.05 -2.17 -57.24
C SER A 8 -1.38 -2.84 -57.64
N GLN A 9 -1.97 -3.60 -56.71
CA GLN A 9 -3.26 -4.26 -56.93
C GLN A 9 -4.40 -3.23 -57.12
N LEU A 10 -4.40 -2.13 -56.35
CA LEU A 10 -5.36 -1.04 -56.51
C LEU A 10 -5.18 -0.28 -57.84
N GLN A 11 -3.95 -0.10 -58.31
CA GLN A 11 -3.69 0.52 -59.60
C GLN A 11 -4.13 -0.37 -60.77
N ALA A 12 -3.84 -1.67 -60.70
CA ALA A 12 -4.25 -2.64 -61.71
C ALA A 12 -5.78 -2.75 -61.81
N THR A 13 -6.48 -2.85 -60.68
CA THR A 13 -7.96 -2.91 -60.65
C THR A 13 -8.61 -1.64 -61.19
N SER A 14 -8.06 -0.46 -60.89
CA SER A 14 -8.52 0.82 -61.44
C SER A 14 -8.36 0.88 -62.97
N ALA A 15 -7.24 0.40 -63.50
CA ALA A 15 -6.98 0.37 -64.94
C ALA A 15 -7.95 -0.57 -65.67
N VAL A 16 -8.17 -1.77 -65.12
CA VAL A 16 -9.13 -2.75 -65.67
C VAL A 16 -10.56 -2.19 -65.64
N ASN A 17 -10.98 -1.59 -64.52
CA ASN A 17 -12.30 -0.97 -64.42
C ASN A 17 -12.50 0.18 -65.42
N SER A 18 -11.43 0.94 -65.72
CA SER A 18 -11.49 1.97 -66.76
C SER A 18 -11.63 1.39 -68.16
N LEU A 19 -10.92 0.29 -68.45
CA LEU A 19 -10.98 -0.39 -69.74
C LEU A 19 -12.37 -0.98 -69.97
N LEU A 20 -12.91 -1.69 -68.97
CA LEU A 20 -14.25 -2.28 -69.02
C LEU A 20 -15.33 -1.21 -69.21
N SER A 21 -15.19 -0.04 -68.57
CA SER A 21 -16.10 1.09 -68.75
C SER A 21 -16.12 1.69 -70.16
N ASN A 22 -15.05 1.48 -70.93
CA ASN A 22 -14.95 1.97 -72.31
C ASN A 22 -15.43 0.95 -73.34
N ILE A 23 -15.37 -0.35 -73.01
CA ILE A 23 -15.73 -1.45 -73.93
C ILE A 23 -17.21 -1.81 -73.80
N LEU A 24 -17.79 -1.70 -72.60
CA LEU A 24 -19.18 -2.06 -72.35
C LEU A 24 -20.05 -0.79 -72.24
N PRO A 25 -20.85 -0.44 -73.27
CA PRO A 25 -21.77 0.68 -73.18
C PRO A 25 -22.78 0.43 -72.05
N GLY A 26 -22.89 1.38 -71.12
CA GLY A 26 -23.75 1.30 -69.92
C GLY A 26 -23.04 0.88 -68.63
N SER A 27 -21.77 0.46 -68.67
CA SER A 27 -21.02 0.14 -67.44
C SER A 27 -20.45 1.41 -66.80
N SER A 28 -21.15 1.94 -65.80
CA SER A 28 -20.66 3.09 -65.02
C SER A 28 -19.44 2.70 -64.18
N LYS A 29 -18.45 3.61 -64.07
CA LYS A 29 -17.24 3.38 -63.28
C LYS A 29 -17.62 3.08 -61.83
N ILE A 30 -17.34 1.86 -61.36
CA ILE A 30 -17.54 1.46 -59.97
C ILE A 30 -16.59 2.29 -59.11
N LYS A 31 -17.12 3.35 -58.50
CA LYS A 31 -16.40 4.11 -57.47
C LYS A 31 -16.45 3.24 -56.21
N VAL A 32 -15.32 2.64 -55.85
CA VAL A 32 -15.15 2.01 -54.54
C VAL A 32 -15.44 3.10 -53.50
N ARG A 33 -16.60 2.98 -52.84
CA ARG A 33 -17.05 3.87 -51.78
C ARG A 33 -16.14 3.64 -50.58
N ASN A 34 -15.04 4.39 -50.52
CA ASN A 34 -14.41 4.68 -49.24
C ASN A 34 -15.17 5.87 -48.66
N GLU A 35 -15.75 5.64 -47.49
CA GLU A 35 -16.40 6.63 -46.64
C GLU A 35 -15.48 7.82 -46.43
N ASP A 36 -15.79 8.94 -47.09
CA ASP A 36 -15.39 10.31 -46.73
C ASP A 36 -16.12 11.27 -47.68
N GLN A 37 -17.45 11.19 -47.66
CA GLN A 37 -18.33 12.13 -48.35
C GLN A 37 -18.71 13.31 -47.44
N LEU A 38 -17.74 14.11 -47.00
CA LEU A 38 -18.01 15.41 -46.38
C LEU A 38 -16.92 16.44 -46.73
N THR A 39 -16.62 16.63 -48.02
CA THR A 39 -16.29 17.98 -48.55
C THR A 39 -16.53 18.01 -50.05
N SER A 40 -17.76 18.38 -50.40
CA SER A 40 -18.15 18.86 -51.72
C SER A 40 -17.47 20.21 -52.03
N ARG A 41 -16.14 20.25 -52.13
CA ARG A 41 -15.50 21.30 -52.94
C ARG A 41 -15.51 20.81 -54.37
N LYS A 42 -16.46 21.34 -55.16
CA LYS A 42 -16.47 21.23 -56.63
C LYS A 42 -15.03 21.39 -57.12
N LYS A 43 -14.37 20.29 -57.50
CA LYS A 43 -13.11 20.34 -58.23
C LYS A 43 -13.47 20.87 -59.62
N GLN A 44 -13.59 22.18 -59.74
CA GLN A 44 -13.67 22.82 -61.04
C GLN A 44 -12.45 22.34 -61.84
N LYS A 45 -12.70 21.85 -63.05
CA LYS A 45 -11.66 21.40 -63.98
C LYS A 45 -10.81 22.61 -64.33
N LYS A 46 -9.80 22.92 -63.50
CA LYS A 46 -8.87 24.01 -63.75
C LYS A 46 -8.14 23.74 -65.06
N SER A 47 -7.99 24.76 -65.89
CA SER A 47 -7.15 24.69 -67.08
C SER A 47 -5.75 24.26 -66.66
N LYS A 48 -5.06 23.48 -67.52
CA LYS A 48 -3.69 23.02 -67.25
C LYS A 48 -2.76 24.19 -66.91
N ALA A 49 -2.95 25.34 -67.55
CA ALA A 49 -2.21 26.57 -67.26
C ALA A 49 -2.41 27.09 -65.83
N GLN A 50 -3.65 27.05 -65.32
CA GLN A 50 -3.96 27.46 -63.94
C GLN A 50 -3.38 26.48 -62.91
N LEU A 51 -3.28 25.20 -63.27
CA LEU A 51 -2.65 24.18 -62.43
C LEU A 51 -1.12 24.37 -62.41
N ILE A 52 -0.52 24.77 -63.54
CA ILE A 52 0.91 25.13 -63.64
C ILE A 52 1.21 26.37 -62.80
N ASP A 53 0.44 27.45 -62.92
CA ASP A 53 0.62 28.67 -62.11
C ASP A 53 0.52 28.36 -60.60
N GLN A 54 -0.47 27.56 -60.19
CA GLN A 54 -0.59 27.14 -58.79
C GLN A 54 0.58 26.29 -58.31
N ASN A 55 1.11 25.41 -59.16
CA ASN A 55 2.28 24.61 -58.81
C ASN A 55 3.56 25.45 -58.75
N LEU A 56 3.71 26.45 -59.61
CA LEU A 56 4.83 27.39 -59.58
C LEU A 56 4.80 28.25 -58.31
N LYS A 57 3.64 28.80 -57.94
CA LYS A 57 3.46 29.53 -56.67
C LYS A 57 3.79 28.67 -55.45
N LYS A 58 3.27 27.44 -55.40
CA LYS A 58 3.63 26.47 -54.34
C LYS A 58 5.12 26.12 -54.32
N ARG A 59 5.79 26.07 -55.48
CA ARG A 59 7.22 25.80 -55.55
C ARG A 59 8.04 26.93 -54.90
N VAL A 60 7.67 28.19 -55.15
CA VAL A 60 8.30 29.35 -54.50
C VAL A 60 8.09 29.29 -52.97
N GLU A 61 6.85 29.04 -52.53
CA GLU A 61 6.53 28.85 -51.09
C GLU A 61 7.27 27.67 -50.44
N LEU A 62 7.61 26.63 -51.21
CA LEU A 62 8.40 25.50 -50.73
C LEU A 62 9.89 25.81 -50.68
N GLN A 63 10.38 26.66 -51.58
CA GLN A 63 11.77 27.11 -51.62
C GLN A 63 12.09 28.12 -50.50
N GLU A 64 11.11 28.95 -50.12
CA GLU A 64 11.21 29.88 -48.99
C GLU A 64 11.07 29.20 -47.61
N ARG A 65 10.60 27.95 -47.57
CA ARG A 65 10.51 27.20 -46.31
C ARG A 65 11.88 26.77 -45.83
N ASP A 66 12.13 26.99 -44.54
CA ASP A 66 13.32 26.48 -43.86
C ASP A 66 13.23 24.95 -43.67
N VAL A 67 13.64 24.21 -44.71
CA VAL A 67 13.65 22.75 -44.75
C VAL A 67 14.46 22.16 -43.59
N PHE A 68 15.52 22.85 -43.16
CA PHE A 68 16.38 22.39 -42.07
C PHE A 68 15.64 22.40 -40.73
N LYS A 69 14.94 23.49 -40.40
CA LYS A 69 14.11 23.55 -39.18
C LYS A 69 13.00 22.51 -39.17
N ILE A 70 12.35 22.28 -40.32
CA ILE A 70 11.29 21.27 -40.46
C ILE A 70 11.86 19.87 -40.22
N LYS A 71 12.95 19.50 -40.90
CA LYS A 71 13.64 18.21 -40.72
C LYS A 71 14.14 18.02 -39.29
N LYS A 72 14.65 19.08 -38.64
CA LYS A 72 15.09 19.04 -37.24
C LYS A 72 13.93 18.76 -36.29
N LYS A 73 12.77 19.42 -36.49
CA LYS A 73 11.54 19.17 -35.71
C LYS A 73 11.05 17.75 -35.91
N GLU A 74 10.99 17.27 -37.15
CA GLU A 74 10.57 15.90 -37.47
C GLU A 74 11.50 14.86 -36.81
N LYS A 75 12.82 15.02 -36.93
CA LYS A 75 13.79 14.14 -36.28
C LYS A 75 13.64 14.14 -34.76
N LYS A 76 13.35 15.30 -34.15
CA LYS A 76 13.06 15.40 -32.71
C LYS A 76 11.79 14.62 -32.34
N GLN A 77 10.72 14.79 -33.12
CA GLN A 77 9.47 14.05 -32.90
C GLN A 77 9.65 12.54 -33.05
N GLN A 78 10.38 12.09 -34.08
CA GLN A 78 10.72 10.68 -34.27
C GLN A 78 11.53 10.13 -33.09
N LYS A 79 12.57 10.85 -32.64
CA LYS A 79 13.34 10.46 -31.45
C LYS A 79 12.47 10.35 -30.20
N ASN A 80 11.55 11.29 -30.00
CA ASN A 80 10.63 11.24 -28.86
C ASN A 80 9.68 10.04 -28.93
N LYS A 81 9.13 9.73 -30.12
CA LYS A 81 8.31 8.53 -30.34
C LYS A 81 9.07 7.24 -30.07
N ILE A 82 10.34 7.17 -30.48
CA ILE A 82 11.19 6.01 -30.20
C ILE A 82 11.47 5.90 -28.68
N LYS A 83 11.74 7.03 -28.01
CA LYS A 83 11.94 7.05 -26.57
C LYS A 83 10.69 6.61 -25.81
N SER A 84 9.51 7.11 -26.16
CA SER A 84 8.25 6.72 -25.49
C SER A 84 8.00 5.23 -25.64
N ARG A 85 8.13 4.69 -26.86
CA ARG A 85 8.01 3.24 -27.12
C ARG A 85 9.02 2.40 -26.32
N LYS A 86 10.25 2.89 -26.16
CA LYS A 86 11.26 2.20 -25.34
C LYS A 86 10.86 2.17 -23.87
N VAL A 87 10.33 3.27 -23.34
CA VAL A 87 9.84 3.33 -21.95
C VAL A 87 8.63 2.41 -21.77
N GLU A 88 7.67 2.45 -22.69
CA GLU A 88 6.50 1.55 -22.68
C GLU A 88 6.94 0.08 -22.70
N HIS A 89 7.87 -0.30 -23.59
CA HIS A 89 8.40 -1.66 -23.63
C HIS A 89 9.12 -2.05 -22.33
N GLN A 90 9.93 -1.15 -21.76
CA GLN A 90 10.60 -1.41 -20.49
C GLN A 90 9.61 -1.60 -19.33
N GLN A 91 8.51 -0.85 -19.31
CA GLN A 91 7.44 -1.01 -18.33
C GLN A 91 6.75 -2.37 -18.49
N LEU A 92 6.43 -2.77 -19.73
CA LEU A 92 5.87 -4.09 -20.01
C LEU A 92 6.82 -5.21 -19.59
N ASP A 93 8.12 -5.09 -19.89
CA ASP A 93 9.14 -6.06 -19.46
C ASP A 93 9.24 -6.16 -17.94
N GLN A 94 9.15 -5.02 -17.23
CA GLN A 94 9.17 -4.99 -15.76
C GLN A 94 7.92 -5.66 -15.18
N LEU A 95 6.74 -5.41 -15.75
CA LEU A 95 5.50 -6.05 -15.32
C LEU A 95 5.55 -7.56 -15.54
N ALA A 96 6.02 -8.02 -16.70
CA ALA A 96 6.20 -9.43 -16.98
C ALA A 96 7.19 -10.09 -16.01
N LYS A 97 8.34 -9.45 -15.74
CA LYS A 97 9.32 -9.93 -14.74
C LYS A 97 8.71 -10.03 -13.35
N LEU A 98 7.92 -9.04 -12.95
CA LEU A 98 7.24 -9.01 -11.67
C LEU A 98 6.24 -10.17 -11.55
N GLU A 99 5.46 -10.44 -12.60
CA GLU A 99 4.53 -11.57 -12.61
C GLU A 99 5.25 -12.91 -12.45
N VAL A 100 6.36 -13.11 -13.16
CA VAL A 100 7.21 -14.31 -13.04
C VAL A 100 7.76 -14.44 -11.62
N LEU A 101 8.34 -13.37 -11.06
CA LEU A 101 8.84 -13.35 -9.69
C LEU A 101 7.76 -13.68 -8.66
N LYS A 102 6.54 -13.17 -8.85
CA LYS A 102 5.40 -13.50 -7.99
C LYS A 102 5.04 -14.97 -8.05
N LYS A 103 5.08 -15.59 -9.23
CA LYS A 103 4.84 -17.03 -9.40
C LYS A 103 5.93 -17.85 -8.70
N HIS A 104 7.20 -17.60 -9.00
CA HIS A 104 8.32 -18.31 -8.37
C HIS A 104 8.34 -18.14 -6.84
N LYS A 105 7.97 -16.95 -6.32
CA LYS A 105 7.84 -16.73 -4.88
C LYS A 105 6.71 -17.55 -4.26
N LYS A 106 5.56 -17.68 -4.93
CA LYS A 106 4.44 -18.50 -4.46
C LYS A 106 4.77 -20.00 -4.47
N GLU A 107 5.50 -20.44 -5.49
CA GLU A 107 5.92 -21.84 -5.67
C GLU A 107 7.17 -22.21 -4.86
N GLY A 108 7.89 -21.22 -4.32
CA GLY A 108 9.14 -21.42 -3.60
C GLY A 108 10.36 -21.71 -4.50
N THR A 109 10.21 -21.59 -5.83
CA THR A 109 11.22 -21.92 -6.86
C THR A 109 12.12 -20.73 -7.23
N LEU A 110 12.32 -19.79 -6.31
CA LEU A 110 13.02 -18.53 -6.58
C LEU A 110 14.52 -18.77 -6.77
N THR A 111 15.06 -18.35 -7.93
CA THR A 111 16.48 -18.52 -8.25
C THR A 111 17.37 -17.58 -7.40
N PRO A 112 18.67 -17.88 -7.21
CA PRO A 112 19.56 -17.03 -6.41
C PRO A 112 19.69 -15.61 -6.97
N ARG A 113 19.68 -15.44 -8.30
CA ARG A 113 19.72 -14.13 -8.95
C ARG A 113 18.45 -13.31 -8.68
N GLU A 114 17.29 -13.96 -8.70
CA GLU A 114 16.01 -13.33 -8.40
C GLU A 114 15.90 -12.95 -6.92
N GLN A 115 16.43 -13.78 -6.02
CA GLN A 115 16.55 -13.47 -4.60
C GLN A 115 17.44 -12.24 -4.35
N GLU A 116 18.62 -12.19 -4.98
CA GLU A 116 19.52 -11.05 -4.86
C GLU A 116 18.87 -9.76 -5.38
N TYR A 117 18.19 -9.85 -6.54
CA TYR A 117 17.43 -8.73 -7.10
C TYR A 117 16.32 -8.27 -6.14
N LEU A 118 15.52 -9.19 -5.60
CA LEU A 118 14.46 -8.88 -4.67
C LEU A 118 15.01 -8.23 -3.39
N ASN A 119 16.12 -8.73 -2.86
CA ASN A 119 16.79 -8.16 -1.70
C ASN A 119 17.29 -6.74 -1.95
N LYS A 120 17.83 -6.45 -3.15
CA LYS A 120 18.21 -5.09 -3.54
C LYS A 120 17.00 -4.15 -3.58
N VAL A 121 15.88 -4.61 -4.18
CA VAL A 121 14.63 -3.84 -4.23
C VAL A 121 14.06 -3.60 -2.83
N ILE A 122 14.06 -4.62 -1.96
CA ILE A 122 13.63 -4.49 -0.57
C ILE A 122 14.49 -3.46 0.14
N LYS A 123 15.82 -3.54 0.04
CA LYS A 123 16.73 -2.57 0.67
C LYS A 123 16.42 -1.14 0.24
N LEU A 124 16.30 -0.89 -1.07
CA LEU A 124 15.95 0.45 -1.59
C LEU A 124 14.59 0.94 -1.09
N ASN A 125 13.58 0.08 -1.14
CA ASN A 125 12.24 0.44 -0.69
C ASN A 125 12.20 0.68 0.83
N THR A 126 12.90 -0.14 1.62
CA THR A 126 12.99 0.06 3.07
C THR A 126 13.73 1.34 3.42
N ALA A 127 14.81 1.68 2.69
CA ALA A 127 15.51 2.94 2.88
C ALA A 127 14.61 4.14 2.53
N SER A 128 13.88 4.08 1.41
CA SER A 128 12.93 5.12 1.02
C SER A 128 11.70 5.23 1.94
N ALA A 129 11.26 4.13 2.56
CA ALA A 129 10.17 4.16 3.53
C ALA A 129 10.66 4.71 4.88
N LYS A 130 11.87 4.34 5.29
CA LYS A 130 12.51 4.83 6.51
C LYS A 130 13.01 6.27 6.40
N SER A 131 13.21 6.81 5.20
CA SER A 131 13.65 8.20 5.04
C SER A 131 12.60 9.23 5.45
N TRP A 132 11.36 8.81 5.71
CA TRP A 132 10.32 9.66 6.31
C TRP A 132 10.19 9.44 7.81
N GLU A 133 10.87 8.43 8.35
CA GLU A 133 10.96 8.20 9.78
C GLU A 133 11.91 9.24 10.38
N LEU A 134 11.59 9.73 11.57
CA LEU A 134 12.48 10.61 12.33
C LEU A 134 13.83 9.93 12.56
N ASP A 135 14.88 10.72 12.71
CA ASP A 135 16.18 10.21 13.10
C ASP A 135 16.10 9.59 14.50
N ASP A 136 16.99 8.64 14.79
CA ASP A 136 16.87 7.84 16.02
C ASP A 136 17.01 8.68 17.29
N GLU A 137 17.77 9.78 17.25
CA GLU A 137 17.88 10.77 18.33
C GLU A 137 16.55 11.52 18.55
N GLU A 138 15.96 12.07 17.49
CA GLU A 138 14.66 12.75 17.56
C GLU A 138 13.53 11.79 18.00
N LYS A 139 13.61 10.51 17.60
CA LYS A 139 12.67 9.48 18.07
C LYS A 139 12.78 9.24 19.56
N GLU A 140 13.98 9.23 20.12
CA GLU A 140 14.16 9.04 21.56
C GLU A 140 13.59 10.20 22.35
N GLU A 141 13.89 11.44 21.93
CA GLU A 141 13.32 12.65 22.54
C GLU A 141 11.80 12.66 22.44
N LEU A 142 11.24 12.36 21.26
CA LEU A 142 9.80 12.28 21.05
C LEU A 142 9.17 11.19 21.93
N LYS A 143 9.80 10.02 22.04
CA LYS A 143 9.33 8.93 22.91
C LYS A 143 9.36 9.34 24.38
N GLU A 144 10.36 10.09 24.81
CA GLU A 144 10.44 10.60 26.19
C GLU A 144 9.32 11.60 26.47
N ILE A 145 9.10 12.57 25.57
CA ILE A 145 8.01 13.53 25.68
C ILE A 145 6.65 12.82 25.67
N GLN A 146 6.47 11.85 24.77
CA GLN A 146 5.25 11.05 24.69
C GLN A 146 5.00 10.28 25.99
N LYS A 147 6.04 9.63 26.55
CA LYS A 147 5.94 8.94 27.84
C LYS A 147 5.60 9.91 28.96
N PHE A 148 6.24 11.08 28.99
CA PHE A 148 5.98 12.12 29.99
C PHE A 148 4.52 12.62 29.94
N ILE A 149 3.98 12.83 28.74
CA ILE A 149 2.57 13.22 28.55
C ILE A 149 1.64 12.09 28.98
N LEU A 150 1.91 10.84 28.58
CA LEU A 150 1.11 9.67 28.98
C LEU A 150 1.10 9.48 30.50
N ASP A 151 2.25 9.65 31.16
CA ASP A 151 2.41 9.56 32.60
C ASP A 151 1.64 10.64 33.38
N LYS A 152 1.43 11.80 32.75
CA LYS A 152 0.67 12.91 33.33
C LYS A 152 -0.82 12.85 33.02
N THR A 153 -1.19 12.34 31.86
CA THR A 153 -2.60 12.29 31.39
C THR A 153 -3.32 11.04 31.86
N THR A 154 -2.62 9.92 32.05
CA THR A 154 -3.22 8.70 32.57
C THR A 154 -3.19 8.69 34.10
N SER A 155 -4.32 8.37 34.75
CA SER A 155 -4.38 8.14 36.22
C SER A 155 -3.67 6.84 36.65
N SER A 156 -2.77 6.31 35.82
CA SER A 156 -2.01 5.09 36.08
C SER A 156 -1.14 5.21 37.33
N ARG A 157 -0.66 6.42 37.66
CA ARG A 157 0.08 6.70 38.90
C ARG A 157 -0.80 6.54 40.14
N ASP A 158 -2.05 6.98 40.10
CA ASP A 158 -2.99 6.80 41.22
C ASP A 158 -3.43 5.35 41.35
N LEU A 159 -3.62 4.65 40.23
CA LEU A 159 -3.89 3.21 40.22
C LEU A 159 -2.72 2.41 40.82
N LYS A 160 -1.47 2.75 40.46
CA LYS A 160 -0.26 2.14 41.05
C LYS A 160 -0.16 2.44 42.55
N ARG A 161 -0.42 3.69 42.99
CA ARG A 161 -0.46 4.05 44.42
C ARG A 161 -1.54 3.29 45.17
N LYS A 162 -2.76 3.20 44.62
CA LYS A 162 -3.89 2.47 45.20
C LYS A 162 -3.60 0.98 45.31
N SER A 163 -2.99 0.38 44.29
CA SER A 163 -2.54 -1.01 44.32
C SER A 163 -1.46 -1.26 45.37
N LYS A 164 -0.43 -0.39 45.45
CA LYS A 164 0.60 -0.47 46.48
C LYS A 164 0.02 -0.35 47.89
N ARG A 165 -0.93 0.57 48.11
CA ARG A 165 -1.63 0.70 49.41
C ARG A 165 -2.40 -0.56 49.75
N ARG A 166 -3.15 -1.13 48.80
CA ARG A 166 -3.88 -2.40 49.01
C ARG A 166 -2.93 -3.55 49.36
N ASN A 167 -1.79 -3.64 48.69
CA ASN A 167 -0.80 -4.69 48.98
C ASN A 167 -0.16 -4.51 50.35
N LYS A 168 0.20 -3.28 50.75
CA LYS A 168 0.71 -3.02 52.11
C LYS A 168 -0.31 -3.34 53.19
N VAL A 169 -1.59 -3.04 52.97
CA VAL A 169 -2.66 -3.39 53.93
C VAL A 169 -2.85 -4.90 54.01
N LYS A 170 -2.73 -5.61 52.89
CA LYS A 170 -2.76 -7.09 52.89
C LYS A 170 -1.56 -7.65 53.65
N GLN A 171 -0.35 -7.19 53.37
CA GLN A 171 0.86 -7.59 54.08
C GLN A 171 0.73 -7.32 55.58
N PHE A 172 0.32 -6.12 55.99
CA PHE A 172 0.11 -5.82 57.41
C PHE A 172 -0.93 -6.72 58.07
N LYS A 173 -2.02 -7.07 57.38
CA LYS A 173 -3.01 -8.02 57.89
C LYS A 173 -2.47 -9.46 57.95
N GLU A 174 -1.61 -9.85 57.04
CA GLU A 174 -0.89 -11.13 57.06
C GLU A 174 0.14 -11.15 58.19
N ASP A 175 0.90 -10.08 58.39
CA ASP A 175 1.89 -9.94 59.47
C ASP A 175 1.22 -9.92 60.85
N ILE A 176 0.09 -9.20 61.01
CA ILE A 176 -0.73 -9.30 62.23
C ILE A 176 -1.24 -10.73 62.39
N LYS A 177 -1.79 -11.35 61.35
CA LYS A 177 -2.19 -12.75 61.43
C LYS A 177 -1.01 -13.67 61.78
N GLN A 178 0.21 -13.39 61.36
CA GLN A 178 1.37 -14.18 61.77
C GLN A 178 1.79 -13.89 63.22
N SER A 179 1.63 -12.66 63.71
CA SER A 179 1.98 -12.29 65.09
C SER A 179 0.87 -12.54 66.11
N THR A 180 -0.39 -12.63 65.67
CA THR A 180 -1.59 -12.76 66.52
C THR A 180 -2.49 -13.93 66.13
N ASN A 181 -2.16 -14.75 65.13
CA ASN A 181 -2.84 -16.04 65.01
C ASN A 181 -2.40 -16.94 66.13
N ASN A 182 -3.29 -16.91 67.11
CA ASN A 182 -3.72 -18.00 67.96
C ASN A 182 -2.69 -18.36 69.01
N VAL A 183 -3.18 -18.39 70.25
CA VAL A 183 -2.65 -19.21 71.34
C VAL A 183 -2.78 -20.71 70.95
N SER A 184 -2.43 -21.09 69.73
CA SER A 184 -2.18 -22.47 69.37
C SER A 184 -0.75 -22.74 69.78
N ASP A 185 -0.58 -23.24 71.00
CA ASP A 185 0.66 -23.90 71.39
C ASP A 185 0.92 -25.01 70.36
N HIS A 186 1.98 -24.87 69.56
CA HIS A 186 2.32 -25.82 68.49
C HIS A 186 2.53 -27.25 69.00
N ARG A 187 2.73 -27.42 70.33
CA ARG A 187 2.85 -28.72 70.98
C ARG A 187 1.51 -29.45 71.10
N TYR A 188 0.39 -28.74 71.07
CA TYR A 188 -0.95 -29.30 71.25
C TYR A 188 -1.92 -28.83 70.16
N PRO A 189 -1.90 -29.46 68.97
CA PRO A 189 -2.85 -29.20 67.89
C PRO A 189 -4.25 -29.70 68.30
N GLY A 190 -4.98 -28.89 69.07
CA GLY A 190 -6.28 -29.25 69.66
C GLY A 190 -6.67 -28.43 70.89
N LEU A 191 -5.76 -27.62 71.42
CA LEU A 191 -6.06 -26.77 72.59
C LEU A 191 -7.05 -25.65 72.26
N THR A 192 -7.01 -25.11 71.04
CA THR A 192 -7.81 -23.94 70.65
C THR A 192 -9.22 -24.21 70.10
N PRO A 193 -9.54 -25.36 69.47
CA PRO A 193 -10.90 -25.58 68.96
C PRO A 193 -11.94 -25.95 70.02
N GLY A 194 -11.51 -26.28 71.25
CA GLY A 194 -12.39 -26.78 72.33
C GLY A 194 -12.38 -25.96 73.62
N LEU A 195 -11.56 -24.90 73.72
CA LEU A 195 -11.59 -23.99 74.85
C LEU A 195 -12.78 -23.02 74.71
N ALA A 196 -13.67 -23.00 75.70
CA ALA A 196 -14.79 -22.06 75.70
C ALA A 196 -14.26 -20.62 75.80
N PRO A 197 -14.82 -19.65 75.06
CA PRO A 197 -14.46 -18.26 75.24
C PRO A 197 -14.98 -17.77 76.60
N VAL A 198 -14.11 -17.80 77.61
CA VAL A 198 -14.42 -17.33 78.96
C VAL A 198 -14.46 -15.81 78.95
N GLY A 199 -15.56 -15.23 79.40
CA GLY A 199 -15.72 -13.79 79.52
C GLY A 199 -15.12 -13.27 80.82
N LEU A 200 -14.75 -11.98 80.87
CA LEU A 200 -14.23 -11.35 82.10
C LEU A 200 -15.23 -11.40 83.28
N SER A 201 -16.50 -11.72 83.02
CA SER A 201 -17.56 -11.88 84.04
C SER A 201 -17.64 -13.28 84.65
N ASP A 202 -16.96 -14.28 84.10
CA ASP A 202 -17.01 -15.68 84.58
C ASP A 202 -16.02 -15.96 85.72
N GLU A 203 -15.08 -15.04 86.00
CA GLU A 203 -14.09 -15.18 87.07
C GLU A 203 -14.48 -14.48 88.39
N GLU A 204 -15.60 -13.75 88.43
CA GLU A 204 -15.98 -12.89 89.57
C GLU A 204 -17.11 -13.44 90.48
N GLU A 205 -17.56 -14.68 90.32
CA GLU A 205 -18.60 -15.27 91.17
C GLU A 205 -18.15 -16.61 91.78
N SER A 206 -17.36 -16.54 92.86
CA SER A 206 -17.09 -17.70 93.73
C SER A 206 -18.12 -17.73 94.86
N SER A 207 -18.97 -18.74 94.78
CA SER A 207 -20.04 -19.14 95.71
C SER A 207 -19.55 -19.31 97.15
N GLU A 208 -20.10 -18.51 98.06
CA GLU A 208 -19.96 -18.66 99.51
C GLU A 208 -21.37 -18.93 100.05
N GLU A 209 -21.66 -20.20 100.38
CA GLU A 209 -22.92 -20.63 101.01
C GLU A 209 -22.58 -21.38 102.31
N ASP A 210 -23.05 -20.80 103.41
CA ASP A 210 -22.96 -21.19 104.82
C ASP A 210 -23.53 -22.59 105.13
N ASP A 211 -23.01 -23.24 106.19
CA ASP A 211 -23.92 -23.78 107.21
C ASP A 211 -23.30 -23.75 108.62
N ASN A 212 -24.10 -23.22 109.55
CA ASN A 212 -23.84 -22.91 110.96
C ASN A 212 -24.49 -23.96 111.89
N GLY A 213 -23.99 -24.07 113.13
CA GLY A 213 -24.73 -24.60 114.29
C GLY A 213 -23.91 -25.57 115.14
N GLU A 214 -23.37 -25.15 116.31
CA GLU A 214 -24.01 -25.27 117.66
C GLU A 214 -24.14 -26.74 118.13
N ASP A 215 -23.81 -27.20 119.35
CA ASP A 215 -23.40 -26.61 120.62
C ASP A 215 -22.88 -27.76 121.54
N TYR A 216 -22.10 -27.42 122.59
CA TYR A 216 -21.54 -28.23 123.70
C TYR A 216 -20.31 -29.13 123.50
#